data_AF-A0A024FV24-F1
#
_entry.id   AF-A0A024FV24-F1
#
_cell.length_a   1.000
_cell.length_b   1.000
_cell.length_c   1.000
_cell.angle_alpha   90.00
_cell.angle_beta   90.00
_cell.angle_gamma   90.00
#
_symmetry.space_group_name_H-M   'P 1'
#
loop_
_entity.id
_entity.type
_entity.pdbx_description
1 polymer ?
#
loop_
_entity_poly.entity_id
_entity_poly.type
_entity_poly.pdbx_seq_one_letter_code
_entity_poly.pdbx_strand_id
1 'polypeptide(L)'
;MKPLLMSISILLVYIQSVHSNDNESRQITYNGHKHAISLTVLPKEGGNAIRHVNMDIGRPNNEVNFIVLGSTGIPSMAKFHEALKVKLGEMKHLIDFAVMTGNNFEKEGPSGCRDKKWNVDWLERLDVENLDVPWFSVPGENEMKSKLRVQYDSYKCQGVYSLSKYWVTPSESYLLTINKRFQILFTNTNVCPPNFNQVIRKINTNKPHIVVGHHPMEAAKKKGEFGNPKGWLQRNSLVVKEIHKQEFQRTYVAISSLYNILRKIRKHILYLGVVAVSYRRHSRTSRPLANTFLSNILKI
;
A
#
# COMPACT_ATOMS: atom_id res chain seq x y z
N MET A 1 41.66 31.39 15.46
CA MET A 1 40.44 30.54 15.36
C MET A 1 39.55 31.14 14.27
N LYS A 2 39.23 30.38 13.21
CA LYS A 2 38.29 30.82 12.17
C LYS A 2 36.86 30.46 12.62
N PRO A 3 35.88 31.37 12.54
CA PRO A 3 34.51 31.05 12.91
C PRO A 3 33.92 30.07 11.89
N LEU A 4 33.37 28.97 12.40
CA LEU A 4 32.56 28.04 11.61
C LEU A 4 31.24 28.76 11.28
N LEU A 5 31.07 29.19 10.03
CA LEU A 5 29.79 29.64 9.51
C LEU A 5 28.88 28.41 9.36
N MET A 6 27.98 28.24 10.33
CA MET A 6 26.95 27.22 10.30
C MET A 6 25.88 27.65 9.29
N SER A 7 25.93 27.08 8.08
CA SER A 7 24.93 27.32 7.05
C SER A 7 23.63 26.62 7.45
N ILE A 8 22.66 27.39 7.95
CA ILE A 8 21.30 26.93 8.18
C ILE A 8 20.56 27.01 6.83
N SER A 9 20.50 25.88 6.13
CA SER A 9 19.66 25.74 4.94
C SER A 9 18.22 25.53 5.39
N ILE A 10 17.43 26.61 5.46
CA ILE A 10 15.98 26.53 5.62
C ILE A 10 15.39 26.12 4.27
N LEU A 11 15.13 24.82 4.09
CA LEU A 11 14.38 24.33 2.94
C LEU A 11 12.89 24.66 3.17
N LEU A 12 12.45 25.82 2.68
CA LEU A 12 11.04 26.15 2.52
C LEU A 12 10.45 25.23 1.44
N VAL A 13 9.82 24.13 1.85
CA VAL A 13 9.08 23.28 0.91
C VAL A 13 7.72 23.89 0.67
N TYR A 14 7.60 24.61 -0.45
CA TYR A 14 6.34 25.09 -0.98
C TYR A 14 5.59 23.90 -1.60
N ILE A 15 4.65 23.29 -0.87
CA ILE A 15 3.83 22.20 -1.41
C ILE A 15 2.73 22.83 -2.27
N GLN A 16 3.07 23.13 -3.53
CA GLN A 16 2.08 23.41 -4.56
C GLN A 16 1.40 22.10 -4.95
N SER A 17 0.23 21.86 -4.36
CA SER A 17 -0.79 21.06 -5.04
C SER A 17 -1.18 21.82 -6.30
N VAL A 18 -0.46 21.61 -7.40
CA VAL A 18 -0.83 22.18 -8.70
C VAL A 18 -2.08 21.45 -9.16
N HIS A 19 -3.24 22.08 -8.96
CA HIS A 19 -4.46 21.68 -9.64
C HIS A 19 -4.29 22.06 -11.12
N SER A 20 -4.00 21.06 -11.95
CA SER A 20 -4.10 21.19 -13.39
C SER A 20 -5.57 21.38 -13.77
N ASN A 21 -5.86 22.36 -14.65
CA ASN A 21 -7.20 22.61 -15.17
C ASN A 21 -7.75 21.43 -16.01
N ASP A 22 -6.91 20.46 -16.38
CA ASP A 22 -7.36 19.15 -16.86
C ASP A 22 -7.82 18.30 -15.66
N ASN A 23 -9.14 18.24 -15.47
CA ASN A 23 -9.94 17.79 -14.31
C ASN A 23 -9.61 16.44 -13.63
N GLU A 24 -8.56 15.74 -14.03
CA GLU A 24 -8.29 14.38 -13.56
C GLU A 24 -6.81 14.02 -13.39
N SER A 25 -5.88 14.91 -13.76
CA SER A 25 -4.45 14.72 -13.50
C SER A 25 -4.06 15.37 -12.17
N ARG A 26 -3.08 14.77 -11.49
CA ARG A 26 -2.65 15.28 -10.18
C ARG A 26 -1.20 14.97 -9.93
N GLN A 27 -0.45 15.98 -9.49
CA GLN A 27 0.93 15.83 -9.03
C GLN A 27 1.02 16.09 -7.53
N ILE A 28 1.80 15.26 -6.84
CA ILE A 28 2.03 15.33 -5.40
C ILE A 28 3.52 15.11 -5.16
N THR A 29 4.11 15.94 -4.31
CA THR A 29 5.48 15.77 -3.84
C THR A 29 5.45 15.49 -2.36
N TYR A 30 6.22 14.50 -1.93
CA TYR A 30 6.42 14.14 -0.53
C TYR A 30 7.87 14.42 -0.17
N ASN A 31 8.07 14.96 1.03
CA ASN A 31 9.40 15.17 1.58
C ASN A 31 9.84 13.88 2.27
N GLY A 32 10.04 12.83 1.48
CA GLY A 32 10.55 11.58 2.01
C GLY A 32 11.82 11.85 2.81
N HIS A 33 11.99 11.15 3.92
CA HIS A 33 13.01 11.47 4.92
C HIS A 33 14.46 11.52 4.41
N LYS A 34 14.73 10.90 3.26
CA LYS A 34 16.06 10.92 2.61
C LYS A 34 16.03 11.46 1.19
N HIS A 35 14.87 11.41 0.52
CA HIS A 35 14.72 11.72 -0.89
C HIS A 35 13.31 12.24 -1.14
N ALA A 36 13.18 13.19 -2.06
CA ALA A 36 11.86 13.63 -2.52
C ALA A 36 11.19 12.50 -3.30
N ILE A 37 9.93 12.23 -2.99
CA ILE A 37 9.09 11.31 -3.77
C ILE A 37 8.14 12.19 -4.58
N SER A 38 8.11 11.97 -5.89
CA SER A 38 7.13 12.61 -6.76
C SER A 38 6.13 11.58 -7.25
N LEU A 39 4.85 11.94 -7.23
CA LEU A 39 3.75 11.10 -7.65
C LEU A 39 2.89 11.87 -8.63
N THR A 40 2.56 11.24 -9.76
CA THR A 40 1.67 11.77 -10.77
C THR A 40 0.56 10.78 -11.06
N VAL A 41 -0.68 11.13 -10.75
CA VAL A 41 -1.88 10.42 -11.20
C VAL A 41 -2.23 10.93 -12.59
N LEU A 42 -2.28 10.02 -13.57
CA LEU A 42 -2.60 10.34 -14.95
C LEU A 42 -4.13 10.43 -15.15
N PRO A 43 -4.59 11.25 -16.11
CA PRO A 43 -5.99 11.28 -16.51
C PRO A 43 -6.41 9.90 -17.02
N LYS A 44 -7.72 9.61 -17.00
CA LYS A 44 -8.22 8.34 -17.51
C LYS A 44 -8.16 8.33 -19.05
N GLU A 45 -7.37 7.44 -19.64
CA GLU A 45 -7.28 7.28 -21.10
C GLU A 45 -8.51 6.52 -21.66
N GLY A 46 -9.64 7.19 -21.79
CA GLY A 46 -10.87 6.62 -22.37
C GLY A 46 -11.53 5.52 -21.53
N GLY A 47 -12.59 4.90 -22.07
CA GLY A 47 -13.59 4.05 -21.40
C GLY A 47 -13.11 3.08 -20.30
N ASN A 48 -12.95 1.79 -20.61
CA ASN A 48 -12.63 0.73 -19.63
C ASN A 48 -11.14 0.69 -19.22
N ALA A 49 -10.36 1.73 -19.53
CA ALA A 49 -8.95 1.79 -19.17
C ALA A 49 -8.76 1.92 -17.66
N ILE A 50 -7.73 1.25 -17.14
CA ILE A 50 -7.31 1.41 -15.75
C ILE A 50 -6.61 2.76 -15.59
N ARG A 51 -6.70 3.38 -14.41
CA ARG A 51 -5.90 4.57 -14.12
C ARG A 51 -4.43 4.21 -14.01
N HIS A 52 -3.56 5.11 -14.43
CA HIS A 52 -2.13 4.97 -14.27
C HIS A 52 -1.62 5.98 -13.22
N VAL A 53 -0.76 5.51 -12.33
CA VAL A 53 -0.06 6.33 -11.36
C VAL A 53 1.44 6.13 -11.57
N ASN A 54 2.17 7.22 -11.77
CA ASN A 54 3.61 7.21 -11.86
C ASN A 54 4.20 7.72 -10.55
N MET A 55 5.22 7.04 -10.04
CA MET A 55 5.94 7.46 -8.85
C MET A 55 7.44 7.41 -9.13
N ASP A 56 8.14 8.48 -8.76
CA ASP A 56 9.60 8.54 -8.73
C ASP A 56 10.05 8.69 -7.28
N ILE A 57 10.84 7.73 -6.80
CA ILE A 57 11.34 7.70 -5.41
C ILE A 57 12.70 8.40 -5.23
N GLY A 58 13.30 8.95 -6.29
CA GLY A 58 14.51 9.77 -6.22
C GLY A 58 15.77 9.04 -5.71
N ARG A 59 15.72 7.71 -5.53
CA ARG A 59 16.84 6.90 -5.02
C ARG A 59 17.72 6.36 -6.15
N PRO A 60 19.05 6.49 -6.05
CA PRO A 60 19.98 6.01 -7.09
C PRO A 60 20.11 4.48 -7.13
N ASN A 61 19.85 3.80 -6.00
CA ASN A 61 20.08 2.36 -5.86
C ASN A 61 18.96 1.47 -6.40
N ASN A 62 17.89 2.05 -6.96
CA ASN A 62 16.69 1.35 -7.45
C ASN A 62 16.04 0.42 -6.41
N GLU A 63 16.27 0.66 -5.12
CA GLU A 63 15.61 -0.11 -4.05
C GLU A 63 14.27 0.55 -3.72
N VAL A 64 13.23 -0.28 -3.64
CA VAL A 64 11.87 0.15 -3.30
C VAL A 64 11.46 -0.57 -2.00
N ASN A 65 11.15 0.21 -0.98
CA ASN A 65 10.73 -0.29 0.33
C ASN A 65 9.30 0.13 0.61
N PHE A 66 8.44 -0.82 0.98
CA PHE A 66 7.07 -0.50 1.34
C PHE A 66 6.53 -1.46 2.38
N ILE A 67 5.46 -1.01 3.04
CA ILE A 67 4.68 -1.80 3.98
C ILE A 67 3.35 -2.19 3.34
N VAL A 68 2.90 -3.40 3.67
CA VAL A 68 1.58 -3.90 3.31
C VAL A 68 0.78 -4.10 4.59
N LEU A 69 -0.38 -3.46 4.65
CA LEU A 69 -1.37 -3.57 5.71
C LEU A 69 -2.67 -4.09 5.09
N GLY A 70 -3.46 -4.86 5.84
CA GLY A 70 -4.72 -5.39 5.34
C GLY A 70 -5.71 -5.56 6.46
N SER A 71 -6.98 -5.21 6.25
CA SER A 71 -8.01 -5.28 7.28
C SER A 71 -7.74 -4.40 8.51
N THR A 72 -7.16 -3.20 8.32
CA THR A 72 -6.85 -2.24 9.41
C THR A 72 -8.09 -1.63 10.07
N GLY A 73 -9.27 -1.84 9.48
CA GLY A 73 -10.55 -1.37 10.00
C GLY A 73 -11.12 -2.19 11.15
N ILE A 74 -10.47 -3.25 11.63
CA ILE A 74 -11.06 -4.14 12.64
C ILE A 74 -11.00 -3.50 14.05
N PRO A 75 -12.14 -3.11 14.65
CA PRO A 75 -12.16 -2.29 15.88
C PRO A 75 -11.75 -3.05 17.15
N SER A 76 -11.86 -4.38 17.17
CA SER A 76 -11.54 -5.21 18.34
C SER A 76 -10.04 -5.32 18.65
N MET A 77 -9.22 -4.48 18.03
CA MET A 77 -7.76 -4.59 17.98
C MET A 77 -7.06 -3.31 18.51
N ALA A 78 -7.67 -2.55 19.42
CA ALA A 78 -7.13 -1.26 19.91
C ALA A 78 -5.66 -1.34 20.37
N LYS A 79 -5.29 -2.29 21.23
CA LYS A 79 -3.90 -2.50 21.67
C LYS A 79 -2.95 -2.82 20.51
N PHE A 80 -3.44 -3.57 19.51
CA PHE A 80 -2.67 -3.86 18.31
C PHE A 80 -2.50 -2.61 17.44
N HIS A 81 -3.52 -1.75 17.34
CA HIS A 81 -3.40 -0.48 16.62
C HIS A 81 -2.37 0.46 17.27
N GLU A 82 -2.34 0.52 18.61
CA GLU A 82 -1.31 1.27 19.33
C GLU A 82 0.10 0.74 19.04
N ALA A 83 0.29 -0.58 19.13
CA ALA A 83 1.57 -1.21 18.80
C ALA A 83 1.96 -1.01 17.32
N LEU A 84 0.99 -1.10 16.41
CA LEU A 84 1.17 -0.86 14.99
C LEU A 84 1.63 0.58 14.74
N LYS A 85 0.97 1.57 15.37
CA LYS A 85 1.35 2.98 15.28
C LYS A 85 2.79 3.22 15.72
N VAL A 86 3.19 2.68 16.87
CA VAL A 86 4.59 2.77 17.34
C VAL A 86 5.54 2.17 16.30
N LYS A 87 5.22 0.98 15.78
CA LYS A 87 6.08 0.30 14.81
C LYS A 87 6.18 1.04 13.48
N LEU A 88 5.09 1.63 13.00
CA LEU A 88 5.08 2.48 11.81
C LEU A 88 6.01 3.68 12.01
N GLY A 89 5.94 4.34 13.17
CA GLY A 89 6.83 5.44 13.55
C GLY A 89 8.32 5.07 13.49
N GLU A 90 8.69 3.87 13.95
CA GLU A 90 10.07 3.36 13.84
C GLU A 90 10.53 3.15 12.38
N MET A 91 9.58 2.82 11.49
CA MET A 91 9.87 2.49 10.09
C MET A 91 9.78 3.69 9.13
N LYS A 92 9.36 4.87 9.60
CA LYS A 92 9.09 6.03 8.73
C LYS A 92 10.25 6.44 7.82
N HIS A 93 11.49 6.25 8.26
CA HIS A 93 12.69 6.56 7.48
C HIS A 93 13.14 5.45 6.52
N LEU A 94 12.43 4.31 6.53
CA LEU A 94 12.82 3.11 5.80
C LEU A 94 11.88 2.81 4.63
N ILE A 95 10.65 3.31 4.66
CA ILE A 95 9.60 3.05 3.68
C ILE A 95 9.45 4.22 2.70
N ASP A 96 9.06 3.90 1.48
CA ASP A 96 8.77 4.85 0.41
C ASP A 96 7.26 5.04 0.23
N PHE A 97 6.45 4.03 0.58
CA PHE A 97 4.99 4.08 0.53
C PHE A 97 4.34 2.99 1.38
N ALA A 98 3.03 3.10 1.55
CA ALA A 98 2.19 2.10 2.19
C ALA A 98 1.16 1.52 1.21
N VAL A 99 0.83 0.25 1.40
CA VAL A 99 -0.20 -0.48 0.64
C VAL A 99 -1.25 -1.00 1.60
N MET A 100 -2.51 -0.69 1.34
CA MET A 100 -3.67 -1.21 2.08
C MET A 100 -4.47 -2.17 1.21
N THR A 101 -4.70 -3.38 1.73
CA THR A 101 -5.28 -4.50 0.98
C THR A 101 -6.78 -4.68 1.19
N GLY A 102 -7.49 -3.64 1.64
CA GLY A 102 -8.94 -3.64 1.82
C GLY A 102 -9.38 -3.90 3.26
N ASN A 103 -10.67 -3.65 3.52
CA ASN A 103 -11.24 -3.54 4.88
C ASN A 103 -10.44 -2.53 5.71
N ASN A 104 -10.23 -1.36 5.10
CA ASN A 104 -9.43 -0.26 5.62
C ASN A 104 -10.16 0.47 6.75
N PHE A 105 -11.49 0.48 6.73
CA PHE A 105 -12.36 1.20 7.68
C PHE A 105 -13.23 0.25 8.53
N GLU A 106 -13.66 0.73 9.70
CA GLU A 106 -14.55 -0.04 10.57
C GLU A 106 -15.94 -0.17 9.96
N LYS A 107 -16.38 -1.42 9.74
CA LYS A 107 -17.70 -1.86 9.24
C LYS A 107 -18.04 -1.43 7.82
N GLU A 108 -17.79 -0.18 7.47
CA GLU A 108 -18.08 0.46 6.18
C GLU A 108 -17.05 1.54 5.86
N GLY A 109 -16.88 1.84 4.57
CA GLY A 109 -16.05 2.95 4.14
C GLY A 109 -16.64 4.34 4.48
N PRO A 110 -15.87 5.42 4.26
CA PRO A 110 -16.32 6.78 4.51
C PRO A 110 -17.45 7.20 3.57
N SER A 111 -18.43 7.90 4.12
CA SER A 111 -19.63 8.39 3.42
C SER A 111 -19.41 9.70 2.65
N GLY A 112 -18.32 10.42 2.95
CA GLY A 112 -17.96 11.70 2.33
C GLY A 112 -16.57 12.19 2.72
N CYS A 113 -16.16 13.34 2.17
CA CYS A 113 -14.83 13.93 2.41
C CYS A 113 -14.57 14.30 3.88
N ARG A 114 -15.61 14.70 4.61
CA ARG A 114 -15.53 15.12 6.02
C ARG A 114 -15.97 14.03 7.00
N ASP A 115 -16.06 12.78 6.53
CA ASP A 115 -16.41 11.66 7.40
C ASP A 115 -15.29 11.44 8.42
N LYS A 116 -15.65 11.38 9.71
CA LYS A 116 -14.71 11.17 10.82
C LYS A 116 -13.91 9.87 10.69
N LYS A 117 -14.40 8.88 9.93
CA LYS A 117 -13.68 7.63 9.65
C LYS A 117 -12.31 7.87 9.02
N TRP A 118 -12.17 8.89 8.17
CA TRP A 118 -10.86 9.27 7.62
C TRP A 118 -9.85 9.58 8.72
N ASN A 119 -10.30 10.29 9.76
CA ASN A 119 -9.45 10.65 10.87
C ASN A 119 -9.21 9.46 11.82
N VAL A 120 -10.28 8.84 12.31
CA VAL A 120 -10.24 7.85 13.38
C VAL A 120 -9.69 6.49 12.92
N ASP A 121 -10.05 6.03 11.72
CA ASP A 121 -9.68 4.70 11.26
C ASP A 121 -8.37 4.68 10.47
N TRP A 122 -7.98 5.82 9.90
CA TRP A 122 -6.83 5.92 9.02
C TRP A 122 -5.78 6.91 9.51
N LEU A 123 -6.06 8.23 9.55
CA LEU A 123 -5.03 9.25 9.87
C LEU A 123 -4.40 9.04 11.25
N GLU A 124 -5.19 9.05 12.31
CA GLU A 124 -4.69 8.96 13.69
C GLU A 124 -4.19 7.56 14.02
N ARG A 125 -4.95 6.54 13.60
CA ARG A 125 -4.67 5.12 13.89
C ARG A 125 -3.37 4.65 13.25
N LEU A 126 -3.10 5.07 12.03
CA LEU A 126 -1.92 4.64 11.27
C LEU A 126 -0.82 5.70 11.19
N ASP A 127 -0.98 6.81 11.92
CA ASP A 127 -0.01 7.89 12.02
C ASP A 127 0.44 8.44 10.66
N VAL A 128 -0.54 8.58 9.76
CA VAL A 128 -0.33 8.82 8.32
C VAL A 128 0.55 10.04 8.06
N GLU A 129 0.30 11.13 8.77
CA GLU A 129 1.03 12.39 8.58
C GLU A 129 2.49 12.29 9.04
N ASN A 130 2.76 11.55 10.12
CA ASN A 130 4.13 11.35 10.60
C ASN A 130 4.95 10.44 9.68
N LEU A 131 4.30 9.52 8.94
CA LEU A 131 4.99 8.73 7.92
C LEU A 131 5.35 9.55 6.67
N ASP A 132 4.53 10.56 6.33
CA ASP A 132 4.69 11.44 5.17
C ASP A 132 4.96 10.72 3.82
N VAL A 133 4.31 9.56 3.60
CA VAL A 133 4.43 8.77 2.36
C VAL A 133 3.06 8.55 1.71
N PRO A 134 2.98 8.25 0.40
CA PRO A 134 1.73 7.89 -0.26
C PRO A 134 1.15 6.57 0.29
N TRP A 135 -0.18 6.51 0.39
CA TRP A 135 -0.96 5.34 0.80
C TRP A 135 -1.80 4.84 -0.36
N PHE A 136 -1.39 3.73 -0.95
CA PHE A 136 -2.13 3.06 -2.02
C PHE A 136 -3.11 2.07 -1.44
N SER A 137 -4.36 2.03 -1.92
CA SER A 137 -5.37 1.12 -1.36
C SER A 137 -6.20 0.40 -2.42
N VAL A 138 -6.74 -0.76 -2.04
CA VAL A 138 -7.90 -1.37 -2.70
C VAL A 138 -9.06 -1.43 -1.71
N PRO A 139 -10.32 -1.38 -2.17
CA PRO A 139 -11.48 -1.61 -1.30
C PRO A 139 -11.58 -3.10 -0.93
N GLY A 140 -12.02 -3.39 0.28
CA GLY A 140 -12.51 -4.70 0.72
C GLY A 140 -14.04 -4.71 0.86
N GLU A 141 -14.61 -5.78 1.42
CA GLU A 141 -16.07 -5.94 1.47
C GLU A 141 -16.76 -4.87 2.33
N ASN A 142 -16.07 -4.37 3.36
CA ASN A 142 -16.61 -3.28 4.18
C ASN A 142 -16.74 -2.00 3.37
N GLU A 143 -15.74 -1.63 2.57
CA GLU A 143 -15.80 -0.43 1.75
C GLU A 143 -16.93 -0.50 0.71
N MET A 144 -17.28 -1.69 0.23
CA MET A 144 -18.39 -1.90 -0.73
C MET A 144 -19.76 -1.51 -0.18
N LYS A 145 -19.93 -1.41 1.15
CA LYS A 145 -21.17 -0.96 1.79
C LYS A 145 -21.35 0.56 1.73
N SER A 146 -20.33 1.28 1.29
CA SER A 146 -20.27 2.74 1.24
C SER A 146 -20.13 3.25 -0.20
N LYS A 147 -20.15 4.58 -0.36
CA LYS A 147 -19.91 5.23 -1.65
C LYS A 147 -18.41 5.20 -1.98
N LEU A 148 -17.93 4.14 -2.65
CA LEU A 148 -16.52 4.00 -3.07
C LEU A 148 -15.97 5.22 -3.81
N ARG A 149 -16.84 5.92 -4.55
CA ARG A 149 -16.48 7.15 -5.25
C ARG A 149 -15.85 8.20 -4.35
N VAL A 150 -16.21 8.26 -3.06
CA VAL A 150 -15.58 9.16 -2.08
C VAL A 150 -14.09 8.85 -1.91
N GLN A 151 -13.72 7.57 -1.92
CA GLN A 151 -12.31 7.16 -1.85
C GLN A 151 -11.60 7.44 -3.18
N TYR A 152 -12.30 7.26 -4.31
CA TYR A 152 -11.74 7.50 -5.65
C TYR A 152 -11.50 8.97 -5.98
N ASP A 153 -12.44 9.82 -5.57
CA ASP A 153 -12.42 11.27 -5.75
C ASP A 153 -11.87 11.99 -4.50
N SER A 154 -11.18 11.27 -3.60
CA SER A 154 -10.60 11.83 -2.35
C SER A 154 -9.67 13.02 -2.59
N TYR A 155 -8.98 13.05 -3.73
CA TYR A 155 -8.16 14.19 -4.14
C TYR A 155 -8.95 15.48 -4.41
N LYS A 156 -10.26 15.39 -4.65
CA LYS A 156 -11.17 16.52 -4.84
C LYS A 156 -11.73 17.05 -3.51
N CYS A 157 -11.42 16.41 -2.38
CA CYS A 157 -11.90 16.82 -1.07
C CYS A 157 -11.25 18.13 -0.60
N GLN A 158 -11.89 19.24 -0.90
CA GLN A 158 -11.45 20.57 -0.46
C GLN A 158 -11.47 20.69 1.08
N GLY A 159 -10.43 21.32 1.63
CA GLY A 159 -10.30 21.56 3.07
C GLY A 159 -9.88 20.34 3.90
N VAL A 160 -9.61 19.19 3.28
CA VAL A 160 -9.10 17.98 3.95
C VAL A 160 -7.74 17.63 3.35
N TYR A 161 -6.74 18.44 3.71
CA TYR A 161 -5.41 18.38 3.10
C TYR A 161 -4.79 16.99 3.16
N SER A 162 -4.81 16.34 4.33
CA SER A 162 -4.20 15.03 4.56
C SER A 162 -4.83 13.94 3.70
N LEU A 163 -6.16 13.98 3.52
CA LEU A 163 -6.87 13.04 2.64
C LEU A 163 -6.43 13.21 1.20
N SER A 164 -6.47 14.45 0.69
CA SER A 164 -5.99 14.71 -0.66
C SER A 164 -4.55 14.25 -0.76
N LYS A 165 -3.62 14.75 0.07
CA LYS A 165 -2.18 14.46 -0.02
C LYS A 165 -1.85 12.96 0.01
N TYR A 166 -2.32 12.22 1.00
CA TYR A 166 -1.76 10.89 1.29
C TYR A 166 -2.55 9.73 0.69
N TRP A 167 -3.87 9.84 0.53
CA TRP A 167 -4.70 8.74 0.04
C TRP A 167 -4.66 8.65 -1.48
N VAL A 168 -4.18 7.51 -2.01
CA VAL A 168 -4.04 7.28 -3.45
C VAL A 168 -4.86 6.06 -3.85
N THR A 169 -6.06 6.29 -4.37
CA THR A 169 -6.92 5.23 -4.92
C THR A 169 -7.72 5.80 -6.10
N PRO A 170 -7.11 6.11 -7.24
CA PRO A 170 -7.75 6.95 -8.28
C PRO A 170 -8.92 6.28 -9.02
N SER A 171 -9.09 4.96 -8.87
CA SER A 171 -10.17 4.19 -9.48
C SER A 171 -10.28 2.81 -8.82
N GLU A 172 -11.30 2.05 -9.24
CA GLU A 172 -11.53 0.66 -8.84
C GLU A 172 -10.35 -0.28 -9.16
N SER A 173 -9.61 -0.02 -10.22
CA SER A 173 -8.33 -0.69 -10.49
C SER A 173 -7.39 0.28 -11.14
N TYR A 174 -6.11 0.22 -10.78
CA TYR A 174 -5.09 1.13 -11.27
C TYR A 174 -3.71 0.49 -11.25
N LEU A 175 -2.83 0.98 -12.11
CA LEU A 175 -1.44 0.53 -12.23
C LEU A 175 -0.51 1.59 -11.67
N LEU A 176 0.23 1.25 -10.62
CA LEU A 176 1.35 2.04 -10.12
C LEU A 176 2.62 1.64 -10.87
N THR A 177 3.31 2.61 -11.47
CA THR A 177 4.62 2.45 -12.08
C THR A 177 5.65 3.26 -11.30
N ILE A 178 6.62 2.58 -10.70
CA ILE A 178 7.67 3.15 -9.85
C ILE A 178 8.97 3.21 -10.65
N ASN A 179 9.59 4.40 -10.72
CA ASN A 179 10.81 4.69 -11.48
C ASN A 179 10.75 4.16 -12.94
N LYS A 180 9.57 4.22 -13.57
CA LYS A 180 9.28 3.72 -14.93
C LYS A 180 9.60 2.23 -15.14
N ARG A 181 9.77 1.44 -14.08
CA ARG A 181 10.31 0.08 -14.17
C ARG A 181 9.49 -0.93 -13.38
N PHE A 182 9.22 -0.63 -12.12
CA PHE A 182 8.53 -1.57 -11.23
C PHE A 182 7.04 -1.28 -11.24
N GLN A 183 6.22 -2.31 -11.41
CA GLN A 183 4.78 -2.15 -11.62
C GLN A 183 3.98 -2.94 -10.59
N ILE A 184 3.02 -2.26 -9.95
CA ILE A 184 2.05 -2.86 -9.04
C ILE A 184 0.66 -2.62 -9.59
N LEU A 185 -0.08 -3.69 -9.84
CA LEU A 185 -1.49 -3.63 -10.23
C LEU A 185 -2.36 -3.72 -8.98
N PHE A 186 -3.12 -2.67 -8.70
CA PHE A 186 -4.15 -2.65 -7.67
C PHE A 186 -5.49 -2.96 -8.32
N THR A 187 -6.20 -3.96 -7.81
CA THR A 187 -7.47 -4.42 -8.38
C THR A 187 -8.53 -4.63 -7.32
N ASN A 188 -9.71 -4.04 -7.52
CA ASN A 188 -10.90 -4.41 -6.76
C ASN A 188 -11.28 -5.86 -7.09
N THR A 189 -11.33 -6.70 -6.07
CA THR A 189 -11.72 -8.11 -6.16
C THR A 189 -13.16 -8.35 -5.68
N ASN A 190 -13.90 -7.31 -5.31
CA ASN A 190 -15.26 -7.41 -4.75
C ASN A 190 -16.37 -7.40 -5.79
N VAL A 191 -16.06 -7.23 -7.08
CA VAL A 191 -17.07 -7.35 -8.15
C VAL A 191 -17.70 -8.74 -8.02
N CYS A 192 -19.02 -8.85 -7.88
CA CYS A 192 -19.72 -10.12 -7.68
C CYS A 192 -20.68 -10.39 -8.85
N PRO A 193 -20.60 -11.56 -9.53
CA PRO A 193 -19.55 -12.57 -9.34
C PRO A 193 -18.19 -11.98 -9.71
N PRO A 194 -17.10 -12.39 -9.03
CA PRO A 194 -15.76 -11.95 -9.39
C PRO A 194 -15.53 -12.34 -10.84
N ASN A 195 -15.53 -11.33 -11.70
CA ASN A 195 -15.13 -11.50 -13.08
C ASN A 195 -13.60 -11.62 -13.08
N PHE A 196 -13.12 -12.76 -12.58
CA PHE A 196 -11.70 -13.08 -12.55
C PHE A 196 -11.08 -12.97 -13.94
N ASN A 197 -11.85 -13.18 -15.01
CA ASN A 197 -11.39 -12.95 -16.37
C ASN A 197 -10.99 -11.49 -16.62
N GLN A 198 -11.69 -10.51 -16.04
CA GLN A 198 -11.26 -9.10 -16.11
C GLN A 198 -9.96 -8.86 -15.34
N VAL A 199 -9.80 -9.47 -14.16
CA VAL A 199 -8.55 -9.37 -13.38
C VAL A 199 -7.38 -10.02 -14.15
N ILE A 200 -7.58 -11.23 -14.67
CA ILE A 200 -6.59 -11.95 -15.48
C ILE A 200 -6.25 -11.16 -16.74
N ARG A 201 -7.25 -10.57 -17.42
CA ARG A 201 -7.03 -9.69 -18.58
C ARG A 201 -6.15 -8.50 -18.19
N LYS A 202 -6.45 -7.80 -17.08
CA LYS A 202 -5.61 -6.69 -16.58
C LYS A 202 -4.19 -7.16 -16.28
N ILE A 203 -3.99 -8.32 -15.67
CA ILE A 203 -2.68 -8.90 -15.41
C ILE A 203 -1.94 -9.18 -16.71
N ASN A 204 -2.60 -9.80 -17.70
CA ASN A 204 -1.97 -10.18 -18.97
C ASN A 204 -1.64 -8.96 -19.83
N THR A 205 -2.50 -7.94 -19.84
CA THR A 205 -2.30 -6.68 -20.57
C THR A 205 -1.17 -5.86 -19.95
N ASN A 206 -1.14 -5.70 -18.63
CA ASN A 206 -0.20 -4.79 -17.97
C ASN A 206 1.09 -5.46 -17.52
N LYS A 207 1.12 -6.80 -17.43
CA LYS A 207 2.27 -7.60 -16.98
C LYS A 207 2.93 -7.05 -15.69
N PRO A 208 2.16 -6.78 -14.63
CA PRO A 208 2.69 -6.17 -13.43
C PRO A 208 3.67 -7.12 -12.70
N HIS A 209 4.55 -6.55 -11.89
CA HIS A 209 5.46 -7.31 -11.03
C HIS A 209 4.74 -7.82 -9.78
N ILE A 210 3.81 -7.02 -9.23
CA ILE A 210 2.99 -7.37 -8.06
C ILE A 210 1.52 -7.12 -8.38
N VAL A 211 0.64 -7.98 -7.89
CA VAL A 211 -0.81 -7.75 -7.90
C VAL A 211 -1.31 -7.63 -6.46
N VAL A 212 -2.06 -6.56 -6.19
CA VAL A 212 -2.68 -6.26 -4.91
C VAL A 212 -4.20 -6.32 -5.07
N GLY A 213 -4.84 -7.15 -4.27
CA GLY A 213 -6.30 -7.27 -4.22
C GLY A 213 -6.75 -7.65 -2.81
N HIS A 214 -8.04 -7.54 -2.55
CA HIS A 214 -8.58 -7.86 -1.24
C HIS A 214 -8.72 -9.38 -1.04
N HIS A 215 -9.39 -10.06 -1.97
CA HIS A 215 -9.68 -11.48 -1.90
C HIS A 215 -8.54 -12.34 -2.44
N PRO A 216 -8.24 -13.49 -1.80
CA PRO A 216 -7.16 -14.38 -2.21
C PRO A 216 -7.46 -15.13 -3.50
N MET A 217 -6.46 -15.16 -4.38
CA MET A 217 -6.52 -15.98 -5.61
C MET A 217 -6.52 -17.47 -5.32
N GLU A 218 -5.80 -17.91 -4.28
CA GLU A 218 -5.82 -19.28 -3.79
C GLU A 218 -6.29 -19.29 -2.33
N ALA A 219 -7.60 -19.38 -2.12
CA ALA A 219 -8.10 -19.90 -0.86
C ALA A 219 -7.65 -21.36 -0.79
N ALA A 220 -6.59 -21.63 -0.02
CA ALA A 220 -5.97 -22.96 0.12
C ALA A 220 -7.03 -24.07 0.01
N LYS A 221 -6.93 -24.86 -1.07
CA LYS A 221 -7.79 -26.00 -1.38
C LYS A 221 -7.69 -27.06 -0.28
N LYS A 222 -8.31 -26.84 0.88
CA LYS A 222 -8.71 -27.94 1.73
C LYS A 222 -10.06 -28.41 1.21
N LYS A 223 -10.01 -29.52 0.45
CA LYS A 223 -11.19 -30.36 0.17
C LYS A 223 -11.86 -30.65 1.51
N GLY A 224 -13.07 -30.13 1.74
CA GLY A 224 -13.91 -30.51 2.88
C GLY A 224 -14.68 -29.39 3.60
N GLU A 225 -14.28 -28.13 3.52
CA GLU A 225 -14.87 -27.07 4.40
C GLU A 225 -15.66 -25.98 3.67
N PHE A 226 -15.84 -26.06 2.35
CA PHE A 226 -16.52 -25.02 1.57
C PHE A 226 -18.05 -25.20 1.45
N GLY A 227 -18.67 -25.66 2.54
CA GLY A 227 -20.13 -25.60 2.73
C GLY A 227 -20.60 -24.41 3.56
N ASN A 228 -19.68 -23.59 4.09
CA ASN A 228 -20.05 -22.48 4.97
C ASN A 228 -19.52 -21.13 4.44
N PRO A 229 -20.40 -20.22 3.97
CA PRO A 229 -20.03 -18.88 3.51
C PRO A 229 -19.24 -18.05 4.52
N LYS A 230 -19.27 -18.42 5.81
CA LYS A 230 -18.50 -17.78 6.89
C LYS A 230 -16.97 -17.98 6.78
N GLY A 231 -16.49 -18.91 5.96
CA GLY A 231 -15.05 -19.20 5.80
C GLY A 231 -14.27 -18.30 4.84
N TRP A 232 -14.95 -17.44 4.07
CA TRP A 232 -14.32 -16.54 3.10
C TRP A 232 -13.70 -15.28 3.73
N LEU A 233 -14.11 -14.93 4.95
CA LEU A 233 -14.01 -13.58 5.51
C LEU A 233 -12.63 -13.12 6.06
N GLN A 234 -11.52 -13.83 5.89
CA GLN A 234 -10.30 -13.52 6.69
C GLN A 234 -8.95 -13.70 6.01
N ARG A 235 -8.82 -13.53 4.69
CA ARG A 235 -7.51 -13.68 4.03
C ARG A 235 -7.26 -12.56 3.04
N ASN A 236 -6.49 -11.55 3.44
CA ASN A 236 -5.96 -10.57 2.50
C ASN A 236 -4.96 -11.25 1.56
N SER A 237 -4.95 -10.90 0.28
CA SER A 237 -3.97 -11.44 -0.65
C SER A 237 -3.09 -10.39 -1.30
N LEU A 238 -1.82 -10.46 -0.94
CA LEU A 238 -0.76 -10.04 -1.82
C LEU A 238 -0.42 -11.25 -2.71
N VAL A 239 -0.68 -11.14 -4.02
CA VAL A 239 -0.18 -12.14 -4.97
C VAL A 239 1.04 -11.55 -5.66
N VAL A 240 2.22 -11.90 -5.16
CA VAL A 240 3.48 -11.66 -5.85
C VAL A 240 3.58 -12.72 -6.94
N LYS A 241 3.29 -12.34 -8.19
CA LYS A 241 3.43 -13.27 -9.32
C LYS A 241 4.92 -13.49 -9.59
N GLU A 242 5.36 -14.71 -9.38
CA GLU A 242 6.71 -15.20 -9.68
C GLU A 242 6.92 -15.24 -11.20
N ILE A 243 7.24 -14.10 -11.84
CA ILE A 243 7.45 -14.04 -13.30
C ILE A 243 8.92 -14.34 -13.69
N HIS A 244 9.88 -14.27 -12.77
CA HIS A 244 11.28 -14.66 -13.05
C HIS A 244 11.87 -15.54 -11.94
N LYS A 245 11.83 -16.85 -12.20
CA LYS A 245 12.21 -17.96 -11.30
C LYS A 245 13.68 -17.98 -10.82
N GLN A 246 14.55 -17.08 -11.29
CA GLN A 246 16.00 -17.14 -11.00
C GLN A 246 16.56 -16.02 -10.12
N GLU A 247 15.87 -14.89 -9.92
CA GLU A 247 16.46 -13.75 -9.19
C GLU A 247 15.79 -13.41 -7.83
N PHE A 248 14.64 -14.01 -7.50
CA PHE A 248 13.87 -13.63 -6.29
C PHE A 248 14.04 -14.56 -5.07
N GLN A 249 14.88 -15.60 -5.17
CA GLN A 249 14.96 -16.65 -4.13
C GLN A 249 15.48 -16.20 -2.75
N ARG A 250 15.99 -14.97 -2.60
CA ARG A 250 16.54 -14.51 -1.31
C ARG A 250 15.58 -13.67 -0.46
N THR A 251 14.49 -13.13 -1.02
CA THR A 251 13.53 -12.29 -0.28
C THR A 251 12.31 -13.09 0.21
N TYR A 252 12.02 -14.25 -0.39
CA TYR A 252 10.83 -15.07 -0.07
C TYR A 252 10.94 -15.90 1.23
N VAL A 253 12.10 -15.93 1.89
CA VAL A 253 12.33 -16.76 3.10
C VAL A 253 11.69 -16.17 4.36
N ALA A 254 11.35 -14.88 4.39
CA ALA A 254 10.77 -14.22 5.57
C ALA A 254 9.26 -14.48 5.75
N ILE A 255 8.48 -14.52 4.67
CA ILE A 255 7.00 -14.62 4.74
C ILE A 255 6.55 -16.03 5.17
N SER A 256 7.24 -17.07 4.69
CA SER A 256 6.97 -18.48 5.04
C SER A 256 7.41 -18.84 6.48
N SER A 257 8.53 -18.27 6.94
CA SER A 257 9.07 -18.56 8.28
C SER A 257 8.24 -17.91 9.39
N LEU A 258 7.77 -16.67 9.19
CA LEU A 258 6.87 -15.99 10.12
C LEU A 258 5.54 -16.76 10.23
N TYR A 259 5.01 -17.26 9.11
CA TYR A 259 3.79 -18.07 9.05
C TYR A 259 3.87 -19.38 9.86
N ASN A 260 5.00 -20.10 9.81
CA ASN A 260 5.17 -21.35 10.56
C ASN A 260 5.37 -21.15 12.06
N ILE A 261 5.99 -20.04 12.46
CA ILE A 261 6.16 -19.66 13.87
C ILE A 261 4.80 -19.23 14.46
N LEU A 262 4.07 -18.35 13.75
CA LEU A 262 2.76 -17.85 14.19
C LEU A 262 1.68 -18.95 14.23
N ARG A 263 1.77 -19.95 13.34
CA ARG A 263 0.89 -21.13 13.32
C ARG A 263 0.98 -22.00 14.57
N LYS A 264 2.15 -22.06 15.25
CA LYS A 264 2.33 -22.90 16.45
C LYS A 264 1.65 -22.33 17.70
N ILE A 265 1.24 -21.06 17.71
CA ILE A 265 0.78 -20.35 18.92
C ILE A 265 -0.75 -20.48 19.19
N ARG A 266 -1.54 -21.09 18.28
CA ARG A 266 -2.97 -21.51 18.43
C ARG A 266 -4.06 -20.46 18.72
N LYS A 267 -5.11 -20.58 17.89
CA LYS A 267 -6.57 -20.37 18.06
C LYS A 267 -7.06 -18.99 18.57
N HIS A 268 -7.57 -18.18 17.61
CA HIS A 268 -8.53 -17.05 17.74
C HIS A 268 -8.07 -15.64 17.40
N ILE A 269 -6.92 -15.44 16.75
CA ILE A 269 -6.52 -14.09 16.31
C ILE A 269 -6.72 -13.96 14.80
N LEU A 270 -7.58 -13.02 14.40
CA LEU A 270 -7.67 -12.54 13.01
C LEU A 270 -6.30 -12.00 12.60
N TYR A 271 -5.72 -12.56 11.54
CA TYR A 271 -4.38 -12.22 11.07
C TYR A 271 -4.38 -10.90 10.30
N LEU A 272 -3.81 -9.85 10.88
CA LEU A 272 -3.20 -8.75 10.14
C LEU A 272 -1.70 -9.05 9.98
N GLY A 273 -1.27 -9.34 8.75
CA GLY A 273 0.15 -9.46 8.42
C GLY A 273 0.70 -8.10 8.01
N VAL A 274 1.63 -7.55 8.79
CA VAL A 274 2.50 -6.47 8.29
C VAL A 274 3.60 -7.15 7.48
N VAL A 275 3.59 -6.95 6.17
CA VAL A 275 4.66 -7.47 5.29
C VAL A 275 5.48 -6.28 4.81
N ALA A 276 6.75 -6.23 5.23
CA ALA A 276 7.71 -5.31 4.65
C ALA A 276 8.37 -6.00 3.45
N VAL A 277 8.34 -5.33 2.30
CA VAL A 277 8.92 -5.86 1.06
C VAL A 277 10.00 -4.88 0.60
N SER A 278 11.23 -5.40 0.43
CA SER A 278 12.31 -4.70 -0.27
C SER A 278 12.55 -5.39 -1.61
N TYR A 279 12.49 -4.62 -2.68
CA TYR A 279 12.83 -5.07 -4.03
C TYR A 279 14.16 -4.44 -4.44
N ARG A 280 15.17 -5.28 -4.70
CA ARG A 280 16.48 -4.86 -5.24
C ARG A 280 16.83 -5.73 -6.44
N ARG A 281 16.98 -5.11 -7.61
CA ARG A 281 17.54 -5.82 -8.78
C ARG A 281 19.06 -5.90 -8.60
N HIS A 282 19.63 -7.10 -8.64
CA HIS A 282 21.08 -7.27 -8.53
C HIS A 282 21.78 -6.67 -9.76
N SER A 283 22.58 -5.62 -9.58
CA SER A 283 23.74 -5.40 -10.45
C SER A 283 24.81 -6.42 -10.05
N ARG A 284 25.56 -6.95 -11.03
CA ARG A 284 26.55 -8.04 -10.86
C ARG A 284 27.67 -7.75 -9.83
N THR A 285 27.69 -6.63 -9.11
CA THR A 285 28.86 -6.15 -8.36
C THR A 285 28.62 -5.71 -6.91
N SER A 286 27.52 -6.06 -6.22
CA SER A 286 27.32 -5.60 -4.81
C SER A 286 26.88 -6.66 -3.79
N ARG A 287 27.61 -6.70 -2.65
CA ARG A 287 27.41 -7.52 -1.43
C ARG A 287 26.19 -7.06 -0.57
N PRO A 288 25.68 -7.87 0.38
CA PRO A 288 24.30 -7.75 0.87
C PRO A 288 24.14 -6.84 2.11
N LEU A 289 23.28 -5.82 2.00
CA LEU A 289 22.75 -4.99 3.10
C LEU A 289 21.32 -5.42 3.54
N ALA A 290 20.70 -6.39 2.87
CA ALA A 290 19.32 -6.82 3.11
C ALA A 290 19.08 -7.46 4.50
N ASN A 291 20.15 -7.93 5.18
CA ASN A 291 20.03 -8.64 6.45
C ASN A 291 19.63 -7.72 7.63
N THR A 292 20.01 -6.44 7.59
CA THR A 292 19.75 -5.51 8.70
C THR A 292 18.27 -5.11 8.77
N PHE A 293 17.63 -4.92 7.62
CA PHE A 293 16.20 -4.53 7.54
C PHE A 293 15.28 -5.64 8.06
N LEU A 294 15.52 -6.89 7.69
CA LEU A 294 14.73 -8.04 8.16
C LEU A 294 14.96 -8.35 9.65
N SER A 295 16.18 -8.13 10.17
CA SER A 295 16.51 -8.40 11.58
C SER A 295 15.75 -7.52 12.57
N ASN A 296 15.35 -6.31 12.17
CA ASN A 296 14.59 -5.37 13.01
C ASN A 296 13.08 -5.67 13.06
N ILE A 297 12.59 -6.52 12.16
CA ILE A 297 11.18 -6.94 12.09
C ILE A 297 10.94 -8.21 12.92
N LEU A 298 11.93 -9.11 13.00
CA LEU A 298 11.83 -10.42 13.67
C LEU A 298 12.06 -10.38 15.20
N LYS A 299 12.20 -9.20 15.82
CA LYS A 299 12.31 -9.04 17.29
C LYS A 299 10.95 -8.83 17.99
N ILE A 300 9.86 -9.21 17.32
CA ILE A 300 8.48 -9.30 17.85
C ILE A 300 8.27 -10.72 18.36
#